data_AF-A0A2E4B9S5-F1
#
_entry.id   AF-A0A2E4B9S5-F1
#
_cell.length_a   1.000
_cell.length_b   1.000
_cell.length_c   1.000
_cell.angle_alpha   90.00
_cell.angle_beta   90.00
_cell.angle_gamma   90.00
#
_symmetry.space_group_name_H-M   'P 1'
#
loop_
_entity.id
_entity.type
_entity.pdbx_description
1 polymer ?
#
loop_
_entity_poly.entity_id
_entity_poly.type
_entity_poly.pdbx_seq_one_letter_code
_entity_poly.pdbx_strand_id
1 'polypeptide(L)'
;MAEGIGIQRKHVPRAVRKLVERGFIKLVLQRVDGHRQRLRVHVLTPSGIDEVNRLRTEHAGNLIDTTNGREDALDVIDGGRLHLVQSSVPHAAKPDPTPDLDVNTVERAARLLGCSEEELTVLLDEPHHARMDESATLEGAEAVFLACLHTALNDAIITEDEEAILTRLKAELGPLDEALMSHVVTLLHDMMK
;
A
#
# COMPACT_ATOMS: atom_id res chain seq x y z
N MET A 1 -28.81 25.78 -4.88
CA MET A 1 -27.42 26.18 -4.62
C MET A 1 -26.61 24.91 -4.43
N ALA A 2 -25.38 24.83 -4.97
CA ALA A 2 -24.57 23.61 -4.90
C ALA A 2 -23.59 23.73 -3.74
N GLU A 3 -23.76 22.91 -2.70
CA GLU A 3 -22.83 22.80 -1.60
C GLU A 3 -21.58 22.07 -2.09
N GLY A 4 -20.44 22.76 -2.11
CA GLY A 4 -19.18 22.23 -2.61
C GLY A 4 -18.25 21.90 -1.45
N ILE A 5 -17.79 20.66 -1.35
CA ILE A 5 -16.74 20.28 -0.39
C ILE A 5 -15.42 20.86 -0.89
N GLY A 6 -14.88 21.84 -0.16
CA GLY A 6 -13.62 22.50 -0.50
C GLY A 6 -12.42 21.58 -0.29
N ILE A 7 -11.76 21.17 -1.38
CA ILE A 7 -10.48 20.46 -1.30
C ILE A 7 -9.35 21.50 -1.32
N GLN A 8 -8.64 21.68 -0.20
CA GLN A 8 -7.52 22.65 -0.08
C GLN A 8 -6.22 22.20 -0.79
N ARG A 9 -6.26 21.11 -1.56
CA ARG A 9 -5.06 20.54 -2.17
C ARG A 9 -4.74 21.23 -3.50
N LYS A 10 -3.47 21.58 -3.70
CA LYS A 10 -2.94 22.13 -4.97
C LYS A 10 -3.11 21.17 -6.17
N HIS A 11 -3.29 19.87 -5.89
CA HIS A 11 -3.42 18.82 -6.90
C HIS A 11 -4.77 18.12 -6.81
N VAL A 12 -5.36 17.87 -7.98
CA VAL A 12 -6.57 17.04 -8.11
C VAL A 12 -6.19 15.58 -7.83
N PRO A 13 -6.90 14.88 -6.92
CA PRO A 13 -6.66 13.47 -6.67
C PRO A 13 -6.74 12.63 -7.95
N ARG A 14 -5.85 11.63 -8.10
CA ARG A 14 -5.77 10.78 -9.31
C ARG A 14 -7.12 10.12 -9.64
N ALA A 15 -7.88 9.74 -8.62
CA ALA A 15 -9.23 9.18 -8.77
C ALA A 15 -10.18 10.17 -9.47
N VAL A 16 -10.21 11.44 -9.03
CA VAL A 16 -11.06 12.48 -9.64
C VAL A 16 -10.64 12.72 -11.09
N ARG A 17 -9.33 12.71 -11.39
CA ARG A 17 -8.85 12.84 -12.78
C ARG A 17 -9.36 11.72 -13.68
N LYS A 18 -9.30 10.46 -13.21
CA LYS A 18 -9.84 9.31 -13.95
C LYS A 18 -11.36 9.44 -14.20
N LEU A 19 -12.12 9.97 -13.25
CA LEU A 19 -13.56 10.18 -13.41
C LEU A 19 -13.88 11.27 -14.44
N VAL A 20 -13.04 12.29 -14.56
CA VAL A 20 -13.13 13.30 -15.63
C VAL A 20 -12.79 12.70 -16.99
N GLU A 21 -11.69 11.92 -17.08
CA GLU A 21 -11.28 11.22 -18.31
C GLU A 21 -12.37 10.26 -18.82
N ARG A 22 -13.08 9.58 -17.90
CA ARG A 22 -14.22 8.70 -18.22
C ARG A 22 -15.53 9.43 -18.53
N GLY A 23 -15.57 10.76 -18.43
CA GLY A 23 -16.75 11.57 -18.73
C GLY A 23 -17.85 11.56 -17.66
N PHE A 24 -17.60 10.99 -16.48
CA PHE A 24 -18.56 10.98 -15.36
C PHE A 24 -18.58 12.31 -14.58
N ILE A 25 -17.50 13.08 -14.66
CA ILE A 25 -17.35 14.38 -13.99
C ILE A 25 -16.92 15.43 -15.01
N LYS A 26 -17.48 16.64 -14.90
CA LYS A 26 -17.03 17.83 -15.65
C LYS A 26 -16.58 18.94 -14.72
N LEU A 27 -15.65 19.77 -15.18
CA LEU A 27 -15.28 21.01 -14.49
C LEU A 27 -16.17 22.17 -14.94
N VAL A 28 -16.72 22.91 -13.99
CA VAL A 28 -17.51 24.13 -14.23
C VAL A 28 -16.96 25.25 -13.36
N LEU A 29 -16.92 26.48 -13.89
CA LEU A 29 -16.63 27.67 -13.09
C LEU A 29 -17.92 28.14 -12.41
N GLN A 30 -18.02 27.97 -11.10
CA GLN A 30 -19.23 28.28 -10.34
C GLN A 30 -18.89 29.15 -9.13
N ARG A 31 -19.85 30.00 -8.73
CA ARG A 31 -19.76 30.72 -7.46
C ARG A 31 -20.10 29.73 -6.35
N VAL A 32 -19.19 29.55 -5.41
CA VAL A 32 -19.34 28.67 -4.24
C VAL A 32 -19.56 29.54 -3.02
N ASP A 33 -20.47 29.14 -2.15
CA ASP A 33 -20.74 29.85 -0.91
C ASP A 33 -19.49 29.87 -0.02
N GLY A 34 -19.25 31.00 0.65
CA GLY A 34 -18.03 31.23 1.42
C GLY A 34 -16.84 31.78 0.62
N HIS A 35 -16.92 31.83 -0.72
CA HIS A 35 -15.86 32.39 -1.57
C HIS A 35 -16.33 33.60 -2.38
N ARG A 36 -15.56 34.69 -2.34
CA ARG A 36 -15.84 35.92 -3.11
C ARG A 36 -15.66 35.73 -4.63
N GLN A 37 -14.86 34.76 -5.05
CA GLN A 37 -14.52 34.51 -6.46
C GLN A 37 -15.18 33.22 -6.98
N ARG A 38 -15.35 33.12 -8.31
CA ARG A 38 -15.79 31.87 -8.94
C ARG A 38 -14.67 30.83 -8.85
N LEU A 39 -15.01 29.61 -8.44
CA LEU A 39 -14.08 28.50 -8.31
C LEU A 39 -14.35 27.45 -9.39
N ARG A 40 -13.33 26.63 -9.66
CA ARG A 40 -13.48 25.41 -10.46
C ARG A 40 -14.10 24.33 -9.59
N VAL A 41 -15.31 23.92 -9.93
CA VAL A 41 -16.08 22.89 -9.22
C VAL A 41 -16.21 21.67 -10.12
N HIS A 42 -16.01 20.49 -9.55
CA HIS A 42 -16.24 19.21 -10.20
C HIS A 42 -17.71 18.84 -10.00
N VAL A 43 -18.42 18.60 -11.09
CA VAL A 43 -19.87 18.30 -11.07
C VAL A 43 -20.12 17.01 -11.85
N LEU A 44 -21.02 16.16 -11.35
CA LEU A 44 -21.43 14.96 -12.05
C LEU A 44 -22.11 15.30 -13.39
N THR A 45 -21.81 14.51 -14.42
CA THR A 45 -22.52 14.52 -15.70
C THR A 45 -23.77 13.63 -15.61
N PRO A 46 -24.71 13.68 -16.58
CA PRO A 46 -25.84 12.75 -16.61
C PRO A 46 -25.40 11.28 -16.53
N SER A 47 -24.41 10.89 -17.35
CA SER A 47 -23.83 9.55 -17.29
C SER A 47 -23.16 9.23 -15.95
N GLY A 48 -22.58 10.23 -15.28
CA GLY A 48 -22.05 10.07 -13.93
C GLY A 48 -23.13 9.85 -12.87
N ILE A 49 -24.30 10.48 -13.04
CA ILE A 49 -25.46 10.26 -12.16
C ILE A 49 -25.99 8.83 -12.36
N ASP A 50 -26.12 8.38 -13.60
CA ASP A 50 -26.55 7.00 -13.91
C ASP A 50 -25.59 5.97 -13.30
N GLU A 51 -24.28 6.21 -13.43
CA GLU A 51 -23.24 5.37 -12.83
C GLU A 51 -23.35 5.31 -11.30
N VAL A 52 -23.52 6.47 -10.64
CA VAL A 52 -23.70 6.55 -9.19
C VAL A 52 -24.95 5.79 -8.75
N ASN A 53 -26.05 5.92 -9.49
CA ASN A 53 -27.28 5.20 -9.19
C ASN A 53 -27.12 3.69 -9.34
N ARG A 54 -26.37 3.24 -10.36
CA ARG A 54 -26.04 1.82 -10.52
C ARG A 54 -25.24 1.31 -9.32
N LEU A 55 -24.17 2.00 -8.95
CA LEU A 55 -23.32 1.63 -7.81
C LEU A 55 -24.08 1.64 -6.48
N ARG A 56 -24.97 2.62 -6.27
CA ARG A 56 -25.84 2.67 -5.09
C ARG A 56 -26.79 1.48 -5.05
N THR A 57 -27.38 1.12 -6.19
CA THR A 57 -28.28 -0.04 -6.27
C THR A 57 -27.54 -1.35 -6.02
N GLU A 58 -26.34 -1.49 -6.58
CA GLU A 58 -25.47 -2.65 -6.39
C GLU A 58 -25.07 -2.85 -4.92
N HIS A 59 -24.88 -1.76 -4.18
CA HIS A 59 -24.47 -1.79 -2.79
C HIS A 59 -25.59 -1.51 -1.78
N ALA A 60 -26.87 -1.47 -2.21
CA ALA A 60 -28.04 -1.09 -1.41
C ALA A 60 -28.44 -2.08 -0.29
N GLY A 61 -27.55 -2.99 0.09
CA GLY A 61 -27.75 -3.92 1.21
C GLY A 61 -26.44 -4.37 1.84
N ASN A 62 -25.35 -3.68 1.53
CA ASN A 62 -24.06 -3.99 2.11
C ASN A 62 -24.05 -3.52 3.57
N LEU A 63 -24.04 -4.47 4.50
CA LEU A 63 -23.92 -4.18 5.92
C LEU A 63 -22.45 -4.16 6.31
N ILE A 64 -22.07 -3.18 7.12
CA ILE A 64 -20.73 -3.06 7.71
C ILE A 64 -20.83 -3.04 9.22
N ASP A 65 -19.80 -3.60 9.87
CA ASP A 65 -19.67 -3.54 11.32
C ASP A 65 -19.06 -2.19 11.70
N THR A 66 -19.79 -1.41 12.50
CA THR A 66 -19.33 -0.14 13.08
C THR A 66 -19.21 -0.27 14.59
N THR A 67 -18.63 0.74 15.24
CA THR A 67 -18.62 0.86 16.70
C THR A 67 -20.02 0.82 17.33
N ASN A 68 -21.06 1.12 16.55
CA ASN A 68 -22.45 1.16 17.00
C ASN A 68 -23.24 -0.12 16.64
N GLY A 69 -22.58 -1.11 16.05
CA GLY A 69 -23.20 -2.36 15.57
C GLY A 69 -23.20 -2.45 14.05
N ARG A 70 -24.10 -3.28 13.49
CA ARG A 70 -24.24 -3.40 12.04
C ARG A 70 -25.08 -2.27 11.47
N GLU A 71 -24.51 -1.53 10.53
CA GLU A 71 -25.16 -0.42 9.81
C GLU A 71 -25.07 -0.66 8.29
N ASP A 72 -25.94 0.00 7.52
CA ASP A 72 -25.84 0.04 6.06
C ASP A 72 -24.62 0.88 5.64
N ALA A 73 -23.83 0.33 4.71
CA ALA A 73 -22.61 0.96 4.24
C ALA A 73 -22.86 2.33 3.59
N LEU A 74 -23.94 2.48 2.82
CA LEU A 74 -24.26 3.72 2.14
C LEU A 74 -24.68 4.79 3.14
N ASP A 75 -25.44 4.43 4.19
CA ASP A 75 -25.85 5.36 5.24
C ASP A 75 -24.64 5.89 6.05
N VAL A 76 -23.65 5.04 6.28
CA VAL A 76 -22.40 5.42 6.95
C VAL A 76 -21.57 6.36 6.07
N ILE A 77 -21.47 6.06 4.76
CA ILE A 77 -20.74 6.90 3.78
C ILE A 77 -21.41 8.26 3.64
N ASP A 78 -22.72 8.30 3.40
CA ASP A 78 -23.49 9.54 3.18
C ASP A 78 -23.51 10.41 4.44
N GLY A 79 -23.50 9.79 5.62
CA GLY A 79 -23.37 10.49 6.89
C GLY A 79 -21.96 10.98 7.21
N GLY A 80 -20.96 10.71 6.37
CA GLY A 80 -19.55 11.05 6.66
C GLY A 80 -18.97 10.30 7.87
N ARG A 81 -19.58 9.18 8.26
CA ARG A 81 -19.24 8.40 9.47
C ARG A 81 -18.28 7.24 9.18
N LEU A 82 -17.54 7.30 8.07
CA LEU A 82 -16.56 6.28 7.69
C LEU A 82 -15.50 5.99 8.77
N HIS A 83 -15.24 6.95 9.67
CA HIS A 83 -14.33 6.76 10.80
C HIS A 83 -14.84 5.75 11.85
N LEU A 84 -16.13 5.36 11.81
CA LEU A 84 -16.73 4.39 12.72
C LEU A 84 -16.63 2.94 12.22
N VAL A 85 -16.20 2.72 10.98
CA VAL A 85 -16.11 1.40 10.38
C VAL A 85 -15.01 0.59 11.05
N GLN A 86 -15.37 -0.59 11.55
CA GLN A 86 -14.41 -1.54 12.12
C GLN A 86 -13.97 -2.53 11.03
N SER A 87 -12.68 -2.82 10.95
CA SER A 87 -12.21 -3.87 10.05
C SER A 87 -12.62 -5.23 10.60
N SER A 88 -13.46 -5.97 9.88
CA SER A 88 -13.82 -7.35 10.22
C SER A 88 -12.67 -8.34 9.94
N VAL A 89 -11.64 -7.91 9.18
CA VAL A 89 -10.32 -8.54 9.28
C VAL A 89 -9.78 -8.11 10.63
N PRO A 90 -9.47 -9.03 11.57
CA PRO A 90 -8.66 -8.64 12.69
C PRO A 90 -7.42 -7.99 12.09
N HIS A 91 -7.28 -6.66 12.26
CA HIS A 91 -5.96 -6.10 12.40
C HIS A 91 -5.36 -6.96 13.49
N ALA A 92 -4.51 -7.92 13.11
CA ALA A 92 -3.87 -8.81 14.05
C ALA A 92 -3.33 -7.86 15.09
N ALA A 93 -3.98 -7.84 16.26
CA ALA A 93 -3.64 -6.94 17.32
C ALA A 93 -2.15 -7.13 17.46
N LYS A 94 -1.36 -6.06 17.24
CA LYS A 94 0.10 -6.10 17.31
C LYS A 94 0.46 -7.14 18.35
N PRO A 95 0.94 -8.33 17.97
CA PRO A 95 1.51 -9.18 18.98
C PRO A 95 2.60 -8.30 19.59
N ASP A 96 2.59 -8.16 20.92
CA ASP A 96 3.73 -7.63 21.63
C ASP A 96 4.99 -8.22 20.99
N PRO A 97 6.08 -7.44 20.82
CA PRO A 97 7.31 -7.94 20.22
C PRO A 97 7.84 -9.07 21.11
N THR A 98 7.38 -10.29 20.84
CA THR A 98 7.93 -11.51 21.37
C THR A 98 9.16 -11.82 20.52
N PRO A 99 10.27 -12.21 21.14
CA PRO A 99 11.59 -12.29 20.50
C PRO A 99 11.74 -13.45 19.50
N ASP A 100 10.66 -14.14 19.11
CA ASP A 100 10.71 -15.22 18.12
C ASP A 100 10.59 -14.67 16.67
N LEU A 101 11.28 -13.56 16.39
CA LEU A 101 11.38 -12.90 15.08
C LEU A 101 12.31 -13.66 14.11
N ASP A 102 13.14 -14.58 14.61
CA ASP A 102 14.29 -15.09 13.87
C ASP A 102 13.91 -16.18 12.84
N VAL A 103 13.02 -17.11 13.19
CA VAL A 103 12.75 -18.27 12.33
C VAL A 103 11.87 -17.90 11.13
N ASN A 104 10.86 -17.05 11.35
CA ASN A 104 9.90 -16.70 10.29
C ASN A 104 10.50 -15.70 9.27
N THR A 105 11.43 -14.85 9.71
CA THR A 105 12.06 -13.84 8.86
C THR A 105 13.05 -14.48 7.88
N VAL A 106 13.89 -15.41 8.37
CA VAL A 106 14.85 -16.15 7.54
C VAL A 106 14.13 -17.05 6.54
N GLU A 107 13.11 -17.79 6.98
CA GLU A 107 12.32 -18.66 6.09
C GLU A 107 11.68 -17.86 4.93
N ARG A 108 11.09 -16.70 5.23
CA ARG A 108 10.46 -15.85 4.21
C ARG A 108 11.46 -15.20 3.28
N ALA A 109 12.58 -14.72 3.80
CA ALA A 109 13.64 -14.18 2.98
C ALA A 109 14.22 -15.25 2.03
N ALA A 110 14.44 -16.47 2.53
CA ALA A 110 14.92 -17.60 1.71
C ALA A 110 13.96 -17.91 0.56
N ARG A 111 12.64 -17.99 0.82
CA ARG A 111 11.62 -18.18 -0.22
C ARG A 111 11.68 -17.10 -1.31
N LEU A 112 11.83 -15.84 -0.92
CA LEU A 112 11.90 -14.73 -1.86
C LEU A 112 13.20 -14.73 -2.66
N LEU A 113 14.32 -15.01 -2.02
CA LEU A 113 15.64 -15.12 -2.66
C LEU A 113 15.75 -16.40 -3.50
N GLY A 114 14.86 -17.38 -3.29
CA GLY A 114 14.86 -18.65 -4.01
C GLY A 114 16.05 -19.54 -3.66
N CYS A 115 16.60 -19.33 -2.47
CA CYS A 115 17.59 -20.21 -1.83
C CYS A 115 16.90 -21.05 -0.75
N SER A 116 17.56 -22.10 -0.27
CA SER A 116 17.07 -22.84 0.89
C SER A 116 17.28 -22.04 2.18
N GLU A 117 16.44 -22.29 3.19
CA GLU A 117 16.60 -21.71 4.52
C GLU A 117 17.98 -22.05 5.11
N GLU A 118 18.44 -23.27 4.87
CA GLU A 118 19.76 -23.77 5.27
C GLU A 118 20.90 -22.97 4.61
N GLU A 119 20.81 -22.69 3.31
CA GLU A 119 21.77 -21.84 2.58
C GLU A 119 21.83 -20.43 3.15
N LEU A 120 20.67 -19.83 3.42
CA LEU A 120 20.61 -18.47 3.97
C LEU A 120 21.10 -18.40 5.41
N THR A 121 20.81 -19.42 6.21
CA THR A 121 21.27 -19.53 7.61
C THR A 121 22.79 -19.68 7.66
N VAL A 122 23.38 -20.49 6.76
CA VAL A 122 24.84 -20.61 6.64
C VAL A 122 25.47 -19.26 6.27
N LEU A 123 24.86 -18.50 5.35
CA LEU A 123 25.33 -17.15 4.99
C LEU A 123 25.21 -16.15 6.16
N LEU A 124 24.18 -16.26 7.00
CA LEU A 124 23.99 -15.41 8.18
C LEU A 124 24.96 -15.73 9.33
N ASP A 125 25.32 -17.02 9.50
CA ASP A 125 26.18 -17.50 10.59
C ASP A 125 27.68 -17.44 10.23
N GLU A 126 28.01 -17.38 8.93
CA GLU A 126 29.35 -17.02 8.49
C GLU A 126 29.70 -15.61 8.97
N PRO A 127 30.86 -15.38 9.62
CA PRO A 127 31.32 -14.05 9.92
C PRO A 127 31.66 -13.39 8.58
N HIS A 128 30.69 -12.72 7.98
CA HIS A 128 30.88 -11.81 6.85
C HIS A 128 31.66 -10.58 7.34
N HIS A 129 32.93 -10.79 7.68
CA HIS A 129 34.00 -9.81 7.59
C HIS A 129 34.50 -9.69 6.14
N ALA A 130 33.64 -9.97 5.16
CA ALA A 130 33.81 -9.42 3.84
C ALA A 130 33.61 -7.92 4.00
N ARG A 131 34.74 -7.19 4.04
CA ARG A 131 34.80 -5.74 3.94
C ARG A 131 33.62 -5.26 3.11
N MET A 132 32.66 -4.60 3.74
CA MET A 132 31.79 -3.70 2.99
C MET A 132 32.75 -2.81 2.23
N ASP A 133 32.76 -2.95 0.90
CA ASP A 133 33.09 -1.78 0.14
C ASP A 133 31.84 -0.91 0.33
N GLU A 134 31.87 0.00 1.32
CA GLU A 134 30.83 1.03 1.50
C GLU A 134 30.60 1.83 0.20
N SER A 135 31.44 1.64 -0.83
CA SER A 135 31.31 2.19 -2.17
C SER A 135 30.47 1.35 -3.15
N ALA A 136 30.09 0.11 -2.83
CA ALA A 136 29.24 -0.72 -3.69
C ALA A 136 27.78 -0.25 -3.60
N THR A 137 27.46 0.86 -4.25
CA THR A 137 26.09 1.33 -4.39
C THR A 137 25.33 0.38 -5.31
N LEU A 138 24.30 -0.28 -4.78
CA LEU A 138 23.30 -0.91 -5.65
C LEU A 138 22.68 0.17 -6.54
N GLU A 139 22.71 -0.04 -7.86
CA GLU A 139 22.12 0.89 -8.82
C GLU A 139 20.89 0.28 -9.51
N GLY A 140 19.96 1.14 -9.91
CA GLY A 140 18.82 0.72 -10.72
C GLY A 140 17.90 -0.28 -10.02
N ALA A 141 17.68 -1.43 -10.66
CA ALA A 141 16.67 -2.41 -10.22
C ALA A 141 17.03 -3.11 -8.91
N GLU A 142 18.32 -3.27 -8.60
CA GLU A 142 18.80 -3.97 -7.40
C GLU A 142 18.51 -3.17 -6.13
N ALA A 143 18.76 -1.86 -6.17
CA ALA A 143 18.42 -0.95 -5.08
C ALA A 143 16.90 -0.89 -4.84
N VAL A 144 16.11 -0.93 -5.92
CA VAL A 144 14.64 -0.96 -5.82
C VAL A 144 14.17 -2.26 -5.17
N PHE A 145 14.73 -3.40 -5.57
CA PHE A 145 14.44 -4.69 -4.96
C PHE A 145 14.78 -4.72 -3.48
N LEU A 146 15.98 -4.27 -3.09
CA LEU A 146 16.39 -4.23 -1.68
C LEU A 146 15.47 -3.31 -0.85
N ALA A 147 15.09 -2.14 -1.37
CA ALA A 147 14.18 -1.23 -0.68
C ALA A 147 12.78 -1.83 -0.50
N CYS A 148 12.26 -2.52 -1.52
CA CYS A 148 10.99 -3.25 -1.44
C CYS A 148 11.08 -4.40 -0.44
N LEU A 149 12.18 -5.15 -0.44
CA LEU A 149 12.41 -6.27 0.48
C LEU A 149 12.48 -5.78 1.93
N HIS A 150 13.24 -4.72 2.20
CA HIS A 150 13.27 -4.09 3.52
C HIS A 150 11.88 -3.65 3.97
N THR A 151 11.10 -3.03 3.08
CA THR A 151 9.75 -2.56 3.41
C THR A 151 8.83 -3.74 3.76
N ALA A 152 8.88 -4.84 2.99
CA ALA A 152 8.05 -6.03 3.21
C ALA A 152 8.47 -6.85 4.45
N LEU A 153 9.74 -6.76 4.86
CA LEU A 153 10.22 -7.46 6.06
C LEU A 153 10.01 -6.65 7.35
N ASN A 154 9.83 -5.33 7.26
CA ASN A 154 9.80 -4.42 8.42
C ASN A 154 8.63 -4.66 9.39
N ASP A 155 7.49 -5.14 8.92
CA ASP A 155 6.33 -5.46 9.77
C ASP A 155 6.13 -6.97 10.00
N ALA A 156 7.12 -7.78 9.60
CA ALA A 156 7.11 -9.25 9.67
C ALA A 156 5.85 -9.89 9.04
N ILE A 157 5.19 -9.21 8.10
CA ILE A 157 4.04 -9.71 7.33
C ILE A 157 4.25 -9.33 5.86
N ILE A 158 4.52 -10.34 5.02
CA ILE A 158 4.58 -10.11 3.57
C ILE A 158 3.19 -10.36 3.01
N THR A 159 2.56 -9.30 2.50
CA THR A 159 1.25 -9.40 1.85
C THR A 159 1.35 -10.04 0.46
N GLU A 160 0.24 -10.56 -0.06
CA GLU A 160 0.18 -11.16 -1.40
C GLU A 160 0.63 -10.17 -2.49
N ASP A 161 0.29 -8.89 -2.34
CA ASP A 161 0.70 -7.83 -3.26
C ASP A 161 2.21 -7.56 -3.19
N GLU A 162 2.81 -7.59 -2.01
CA GLU A 162 4.27 -7.39 -1.83
C GLU A 162 5.07 -8.57 -2.36
N GLU A 163 4.60 -9.80 -2.12
CA GLU A 163 5.20 -11.01 -2.69
C GLU A 163 5.14 -10.99 -4.22
N ALA A 164 4.01 -10.57 -4.80
CA ALA A 164 3.85 -10.42 -6.25
C ALA A 164 4.82 -9.38 -6.84
N ILE A 165 5.02 -8.25 -6.14
CA ILE A 165 5.98 -7.20 -6.54
C ILE A 165 7.41 -7.75 -6.50
N LEU A 166 7.81 -8.39 -5.39
CA LEU A 166 9.17 -8.91 -5.21
C LEU A 166 9.48 -10.03 -6.20
N THR A 167 8.53 -10.93 -6.44
CA THR A 167 8.66 -12.00 -7.44
C THR A 167 8.87 -11.44 -8.83
N ARG A 168 8.13 -10.38 -9.19
CA ARG A 168 8.27 -9.72 -10.49
C ARG A 168 9.60 -9.00 -10.63
N LEU A 169 10.02 -8.26 -9.61
CA LEU A 169 11.30 -7.56 -9.60
C LEU A 169 12.44 -8.58 -9.77
N LYS A 170 12.42 -9.68 -9.02
CA LYS A 170 13.40 -10.76 -9.14
C LYS A 170 13.45 -11.35 -10.55
N ALA A 171 12.29 -11.57 -11.19
CA ALA A 171 12.24 -12.07 -12.56
C ALA A 171 12.84 -11.09 -13.57
N GLU A 172 12.73 -9.78 -13.34
CA GLU A 172 13.33 -8.73 -14.17
C GLU A 172 14.84 -8.55 -13.90
N LEU A 173 15.28 -8.80 -12.67
CA LEU A 173 16.68 -8.74 -12.24
C LEU A 173 17.53 -9.91 -12.74
N GLY A 174 16.93 -11.10 -12.89
CA GLY A 174 17.65 -12.30 -13.27
C GLY A 174 18.44 -12.90 -12.10
N PRO A 175 19.61 -13.53 -12.33
CA PRO A 175 20.39 -14.12 -11.24
C PRO A 175 20.86 -13.03 -10.27
N LEU A 176 20.68 -13.27 -8.97
CA LEU A 176 21.11 -12.35 -7.92
C LEU A 176 22.64 -12.28 -7.90
N ASP A 177 23.18 -11.08 -8.04
CA ASP A 177 24.63 -10.85 -7.96
C ASP A 177 25.13 -10.96 -6.52
N GLU A 178 26.43 -11.24 -6.36
CA GLU A 178 27.10 -11.39 -5.07
C GLU A 178 27.00 -10.10 -4.24
N ALA A 179 27.03 -8.94 -4.89
CA ALA A 179 26.83 -7.64 -4.26
C ALA A 179 25.43 -7.49 -3.64
N LEU A 180 24.37 -7.89 -4.37
CA LEU A 180 23.01 -7.83 -3.87
C LEU A 180 22.79 -8.81 -2.72
N MET A 181 23.31 -10.04 -2.85
CA MET A 181 23.21 -11.04 -1.78
C MET A 181 23.89 -10.58 -0.49
N SER A 182 25.07 -9.95 -0.59
CA SER A 182 25.77 -9.37 0.57
C SER A 182 24.93 -8.29 1.28
N HIS A 183 24.29 -7.40 0.51
CA HIS A 183 23.41 -6.37 1.07
C HIS A 183 22.16 -6.96 1.72
N VAL A 184 21.57 -7.99 1.13
CA VAL A 184 20.41 -8.69 1.72
C VAL A 184 20.79 -9.39 3.03
N VAL A 185 21.95 -10.05 3.09
CA VAL A 185 22.41 -10.69 4.33
C VAL A 185 22.66 -9.64 5.43
N THR A 186 23.26 -8.50 5.07
CA THR A 186 23.47 -7.40 6.03
C THR A 186 22.15 -6.83 6.54
N LEU A 187 21.19 -6.64 5.64
CA LEU A 187 19.83 -6.20 5.99
C LEU A 187 19.18 -7.15 7.01
N LEU A 188 19.21 -8.45 6.73
CA LEU A 188 18.63 -9.47 7.60
C LEU A 188 19.34 -9.51 8.95
N HIS A 189 20.67 -9.44 8.96
CA HIS A 189 21.46 -9.42 10.18
C HIS A 189 21.20 -8.17 11.03
N ASP A 190 21.03 -6.99 10.42
CA ASP A 190 20.65 -5.77 11.15
C ASP A 190 19.22 -5.80 11.70
N MET A 191 18.32 -6.54 11.04
CA MET A 191 16.95 -6.75 11.51
C MET A 191 16.85 -7.80 12.64
N MET A 192 17.82 -8.72 12.75
CA MET A 192 17.87 -9.80 13.74
C MET A 192 18.69 -9.43 15.01
N LYS A 193 19.15 -8.18 15.13
CA LYS A 193 19.82 -7.64 16.32
C LYS A 193 18.85 -6.86 17.22
#